data_AF-A0AAF3ETI8-F1
#
_entry.id   AF-A0AAF3ETI8-F1
#
_cell.length_a   1.000
_cell.length_b   1.000
_cell.length_c   1.000
_cell.angle_alpha   90.00
_cell.angle_beta   90.00
_cell.angle_gamma   90.00
#
_symmetry.space_group_name_H-M   'P 1'
#
loop_
_entity.id
_entity.type
_entity.pdbx_description
1 polymer ?
#
loop_
_entity_poly.entity_id
_entity_poly.type
_entity_poly.pdbx_seq_one_letter_code
_entity_poly.pdbx_strand_id
1 'polypeptide(L)'
;MFIPPPAILKPAELWTGKQPIELIIRPDADSEINLNLKTRNKSYTKNEDLYKSLLGSGSKVNIFYILLRDFGEHAAVDAMWRLARMAPVYLTSRGFSIGIGDVKPSERLLSERKALINDASGRLKTQPGCSEKETLESSILRELSVVRDHAGQVCVKSLSSHNAPLTMAICGSKGSFINISQMIACVGQQAISGHRPPDGFENRCLPHFPRYQNTPQAKGFVENSF
;
A
#
# COMPACT_ATOMS: atom_id res chain seq x y z
N MET A 1 32.77 -17.69 11.77
CA MET A 1 31.33 -17.58 11.42
C MET A 1 30.78 -19.00 11.33
N PHE A 2 29.92 -19.40 12.26
CA PHE A 2 29.33 -20.73 12.30
C PHE A 2 28.05 -20.73 11.44
N ILE A 3 27.93 -21.65 10.49
CA ILE A 3 26.72 -21.78 9.67
C ILE A 3 25.70 -22.56 10.50
N PRO A 4 24.48 -22.02 10.73
CA PRO A 4 23.47 -22.74 11.51
C PRO A 4 23.06 -24.02 10.78
N PRO A 5 22.63 -25.06 11.51
CA PRO A 5 22.14 -26.28 10.88
C PRO A 5 20.96 -25.96 9.94
N PRO A 6 20.84 -26.67 8.80
CA PRO A 6 19.75 -26.45 7.86
C PRO A 6 18.41 -26.75 8.55
N ALA A 7 17.38 -25.97 8.22
CA ALA A 7 16.04 -26.18 8.76
C ALA A 7 15.39 -27.47 8.23
N ILE A 8 15.77 -27.89 7.03
CA ILE A 8 15.30 -29.12 6.39
C ILE A 8 16.54 -29.94 6.01
N LEU A 9 16.61 -31.18 6.48
CA LEU A 9 17.77 -32.07 6.28
C LEU A 9 17.57 -33.10 5.15
N LYS A 10 16.33 -33.47 4.84
CA LYS A 10 16.00 -34.44 3.78
C LYS A 10 14.79 -33.93 2.99
N PRO A 11 14.71 -34.16 1.66
CA PRO A 11 15.65 -34.90 0.79
C PRO A 11 16.91 -34.11 0.40
N ALA A 12 16.95 -32.80 0.69
CA ALA A 12 18.11 -31.94 0.50
C ALA A 12 18.25 -30.99 1.70
N GLU A 13 19.48 -30.56 1.98
CA GLU A 13 19.76 -29.57 3.02
C GLU A 13 19.30 -28.18 2.55
N LEU A 14 18.27 -27.65 3.19
CA LEU A 14 17.70 -26.33 2.87
C LEU A 14 17.67 -25.43 4.10
N TRP A 15 18.13 -24.20 3.90
CA TRP A 15 18.01 -23.12 4.87
C TRP A 15 16.80 -22.26 4.54
N THR A 16 16.10 -21.80 5.58
CA THR A 16 15.05 -20.78 5.41
C THR A 16 15.68 -19.41 5.20
N GLY A 17 14.96 -18.48 4.59
CA GLY A 17 15.42 -17.09 4.48
C GLY A 17 15.62 -16.39 5.84
N LYS A 18 15.01 -16.89 6.92
CA LYS A 18 15.14 -16.30 8.27
C LYS A 18 16.51 -16.60 8.90
N GLN A 19 17.06 -17.79 8.67
CA GLN A 19 18.35 -18.23 9.23
C GLN A 19 19.55 -17.35 8.82
N PRO A 20 19.77 -17.00 7.53
CA PRO A 20 20.86 -16.11 7.15
C PRO A 20 20.64 -14.66 7.60
N ILE A 21 19.38 -14.22 7.68
CA ILE A 21 19.04 -12.87 8.20
C ILE A 21 19.40 -12.77 9.69
N GLU A 22 19.07 -13.79 10.49
CA GLU A 22 19.42 -13.87 11.91
C GLU A 22 20.93 -13.85 12.12
N LEU A 23 21.69 -14.63 11.33
CA LEU A 23 23.15 -14.64 11.36
C LEU A 23 23.75 -13.25 11.09
N ILE A 24 23.12 -12.48 10.20
CA ILE A 24 23.60 -11.16 9.79
C ILE A 24 23.35 -10.07 10.83
N ILE A 25 22.23 -10.19 11.52
CA ILE A 25 21.83 -9.27 12.59
C ILE A 25 22.60 -9.55 13.88
N ARG A 26 23.09 -10.78 14.09
CA ARG A 26 23.79 -11.20 15.29
C ARG A 26 25.10 -10.40 15.50
N PRO A 27 25.27 -9.70 16.64
CA PRO A 27 26.49 -8.96 16.95
C PRO A 27 27.62 -9.89 17.37
N ASP A 28 27.35 -10.87 18.26
CA ASP A 28 28.36 -11.79 18.80
C ASP A 28 27.94 -13.27 18.69
N ALA A 29 28.92 -14.17 18.58
CA ALA A 29 28.68 -15.63 18.44
C ALA A 29 27.97 -16.26 19.64
N ASP A 30 28.07 -15.64 20.83
CA ASP A 30 27.45 -16.10 22.08
C ASP A 30 26.14 -15.37 22.38
N SER A 31 25.82 -14.30 21.63
CA SER A 31 24.58 -13.54 21.85
C SER A 31 23.37 -14.32 21.37
N GLU A 32 22.50 -14.79 22.25
CA GLU A 32 21.20 -15.38 21.87
C GLU A 32 20.21 -14.26 21.51
N ILE A 33 20.41 -13.62 20.35
CA ILE A 33 19.36 -12.77 19.80
C ILE A 33 18.28 -13.69 19.23
N ASN A 34 17.31 -14.05 20.08
CA ASN A 34 16.05 -14.66 19.65
C ASN A 34 15.23 -13.61 18.91
N LEU A 35 15.57 -13.40 17.64
CA LEU A 35 14.92 -12.41 16.82
C LEU A 35 13.52 -12.90 16.46
N ASN A 36 12.54 -12.51 17.25
CA ASN A 36 11.15 -12.60 16.86
C ASN A 36 10.91 -11.61 15.71
N LEU A 37 11.20 -12.05 14.48
CA LEU A 37 10.86 -11.42 13.19
C LEU A 37 9.34 -11.39 12.96
N LYS A 38 8.58 -11.28 14.03
CA LYS A 38 7.13 -11.39 14.08
C LYS A 38 6.59 -10.03 14.45
N THR A 39 6.26 -9.23 13.43
CA THR A 39 5.42 -8.05 13.65
C THR A 39 3.99 -8.30 13.22
N ARG A 40 3.04 -7.83 14.03
CA ARG A 40 1.62 -7.80 13.65
C ARG A 40 1.47 -6.99 12.36
N ASN A 41 0.95 -7.66 11.34
CA ASN A 41 0.68 -7.10 10.03
C ASN A 41 -0.43 -6.03 10.12
N LYS A 42 -0.34 -4.97 9.31
CA LYS A 42 -1.43 -3.99 9.14
C LYS A 42 -2.46 -4.46 8.09
N SER A 43 -2.30 -5.65 7.50
CA SER A 43 -3.16 -6.13 6.41
C SER A 43 -3.39 -7.65 6.45
N TYR A 44 -4.65 -8.04 6.67
CA TYR A 44 -5.43 -9.25 6.31
C TYR A 44 -4.82 -10.64 5.98
N THR A 45 -3.54 -10.92 6.23
CA THR A 45 -3.03 -12.30 6.25
C THR A 45 -2.39 -12.59 7.60
N LYS A 46 -2.70 -13.75 8.17
CA LYS A 46 -2.18 -14.27 9.46
C LYS A 46 -0.65 -14.51 9.46
N ASN A 47 0.08 -14.04 8.45
CA ASN A 47 1.50 -14.32 8.29
C ASN A 47 2.36 -13.18 8.83
N GLU A 48 3.24 -13.58 9.74
CA GLU A 48 4.16 -12.76 10.53
C GLU A 48 5.49 -12.64 9.75
N ASP A 49 5.73 -11.50 9.10
CA ASP A 49 6.90 -11.28 8.25
C ASP A 49 7.67 -9.98 8.59
N LEU A 50 8.92 -9.91 8.11
CA LEU A 50 9.85 -8.80 8.28
C LEU A 50 9.45 -7.64 7.35
N TYR A 51 9.12 -6.48 7.93
CA TYR A 51 8.65 -5.31 7.18
C TYR A 51 9.35 -4.02 7.61
N LYS A 52 9.06 -2.92 6.90
CA LYS A 52 9.49 -1.56 7.25
C LYS A 52 9.24 -1.17 8.71
N SER A 53 8.29 -1.79 9.40
CA SER A 53 8.07 -1.60 10.85
C SER A 53 9.26 -2.03 11.72
N LEU A 54 10.03 -3.04 11.29
CA LEU A 54 11.17 -3.60 12.01
C LEU A 54 12.51 -2.98 11.57
N LEU A 55 12.66 -2.68 10.27
CA LEU A 55 13.91 -2.15 9.70
C LEU A 55 13.89 -0.63 9.45
N GLY A 56 12.71 -0.02 9.37
CA GLY A 56 12.55 1.39 9.01
C GLY A 56 12.62 2.36 10.19
N SER A 57 12.93 3.61 9.91
CA SER A 57 13.13 4.68 10.91
C SER A 57 11.88 5.10 11.68
N GLY A 58 10.69 4.63 11.30
CA GLY A 58 9.42 5.10 11.85
C GLY A 58 8.95 4.46 13.16
N SER A 59 9.63 3.41 13.63
CA SER A 59 9.25 2.70 14.87
C SER A 59 10.35 2.81 15.92
N LYS A 60 9.95 3.05 17.17
CA LYS A 60 10.85 2.96 18.35
C LYS A 60 11.29 1.52 18.64
N VAL A 61 10.63 0.53 18.02
CA VAL A 61 10.95 -0.90 18.10
C VAL A 61 11.64 -1.34 16.80
N ASN A 62 12.60 -0.54 16.34
CA ASN A 62 13.45 -0.90 15.20
C ASN A 62 14.61 -1.79 15.68
N ILE A 63 14.93 -2.82 14.92
CA ILE A 63 16.04 -3.73 15.20
C ILE A 63 17.40 -3.02 15.32
N PHE A 64 17.67 -2.02 14.47
CA PHE A 64 18.89 -1.22 14.53
C PHE A 64 18.93 -0.31 15.74
N TYR A 65 17.75 0.14 16.22
CA TYR A 65 17.68 0.89 17.47
C TYR A 65 17.98 0.00 18.68
N ILE A 66 17.47 -1.24 18.69
CA ILE A 66 17.77 -2.23 19.74
C ILE A 66 19.27 -2.57 19.73
N LEU A 67 19.85 -2.83 18.56
CA LEU A 67 21.29 -3.09 18.42
C LEU A 67 22.14 -1.90 18.89
N LEU A 68 21.76 -0.68 18.53
CA LEU A 68 22.44 0.53 18.97
C LEU A 68 22.38 0.71 20.49
N ARG A 69 21.23 0.43 21.10
CA ARG A 69 21.00 0.57 22.55
C ARG A 69 21.74 -0.49 23.36
N ASP A 70 21.69 -1.75 22.93
CA ASP A 70 22.14 -2.89 23.74
C ASP A 70 23.59 -3.30 23.43
N PHE A 71 24.06 -3.12 22.19
CA PHE A 71 25.40 -3.55 21.72
C PHE A 71 26.27 -2.40 21.19
N GLY A 72 25.74 -1.18 21.14
CA GLY A 72 26.46 0.02 20.72
C GLY A 72 26.47 0.28 19.21
N GLU A 73 27.11 1.38 18.82
CA GLU A 73 27.09 1.90 17.44
C GLU A 73 27.74 0.94 16.44
N HIS A 74 28.90 0.38 16.78
CA HIS A 74 29.64 -0.51 15.88
C HIS A 74 28.82 -1.75 15.49
N ALA A 75 28.12 -2.36 16.45
CA ALA A 75 27.27 -3.52 16.20
C ALA A 75 26.10 -3.20 15.25
N ALA A 76 25.48 -2.03 15.42
CA ALA A 76 24.38 -1.58 14.57
C ALA A 76 24.86 -1.28 13.13
N VAL A 77 26.00 -0.60 12.99
CA VAL A 77 26.61 -0.28 11.68
C VAL A 77 27.00 -1.56 10.94
N ASP A 78 27.62 -2.52 11.63
CA ASP A 78 28.00 -3.81 11.03
C ASP A 78 26.79 -4.61 10.56
N ALA A 79 25.73 -4.68 11.38
CA ALA A 79 24.49 -5.37 11.01
C ALA A 79 23.83 -4.71 9.78
N MET A 80 23.77 -3.37 9.75
CA MET A 80 23.28 -2.62 8.59
C MET A 80 24.11 -2.90 7.33
N TRP A 81 25.43 -2.89 7.45
CA TRP A 81 26.35 -3.11 6.33
C TRP A 81 26.23 -4.52 5.76
N ARG A 82 26.17 -5.54 6.62
CA ARG A 82 25.97 -6.93 6.22
C ARG A 82 24.64 -7.12 5.49
N LEU A 83 23.55 -6.53 6.01
CA LEU A 83 22.24 -6.58 5.37
C LEU A 83 22.23 -5.88 4.01
N ALA A 84 22.84 -4.69 3.93
CA ALA A 84 22.92 -3.89 2.71
C ALA A 84 23.73 -4.59 1.60
N ARG A 85 24.68 -5.46 1.94
CA ARG A 85 25.43 -6.27 0.96
C ARG A 85 24.70 -7.55 0.56
N MET A 86 24.03 -8.23 1.49
CA MET A 86 23.33 -9.47 1.19
C MET A 86 22.04 -9.23 0.39
N ALA A 87 21.25 -8.21 0.75
CA ALA A 87 19.94 -8.00 0.13
C ALA A 87 20.01 -7.81 -1.39
N PRO A 88 20.94 -7.01 -1.96
CA PRO A 88 21.11 -6.90 -3.41
C PRO A 88 21.48 -8.23 -4.07
N VAL A 89 22.41 -9.01 -3.49
CA VAL A 89 22.83 -10.31 -4.03
C VAL A 89 21.67 -11.29 -4.10
N TYR A 90 20.83 -11.33 -3.07
CA TYR A 90 19.61 -12.13 -3.06
C TYR A 90 18.58 -11.64 -4.09
N LEU A 91 18.41 -10.33 -4.24
CA LEU A 91 17.48 -9.76 -5.22
C LEU A 91 17.97 -9.98 -6.66
N THR A 92 19.28 -9.98 -6.91
CA THR A 92 19.85 -10.29 -8.23
C THR A 92 19.61 -11.75 -8.62
N SER A 93 19.71 -12.70 -7.68
CA SER A 93 19.46 -14.11 -7.98
C SER A 93 17.97 -14.44 -8.11
N ARG A 94 17.11 -13.80 -7.31
CA ARG A 94 15.64 -14.01 -7.37
C ARG A 94 14.98 -13.26 -8.52
N GLY A 95 15.43 -12.04 -8.80
CA GLY A 95 14.76 -11.08 -9.67
C GLY A 95 13.52 -10.46 -9.03
N PHE A 96 13.26 -9.20 -9.36
CA PHE A 96 12.02 -8.50 -9.01
C PHE A 96 11.71 -7.47 -10.10
N SER A 97 10.50 -7.51 -10.65
CA SER A 97 10.08 -6.63 -11.74
C SER A 97 8.60 -6.26 -11.61
N ILE A 98 8.21 -5.17 -12.24
CA ILE A 98 6.84 -4.71 -12.37
C ILE A 98 6.52 -4.57 -13.87
N GLY A 99 5.41 -5.18 -14.30
CA GLY A 99 4.93 -5.08 -15.67
C GLY A 99 3.53 -4.47 -15.77
N ILE A 100 3.10 -4.18 -17.00
CA ILE A 100 1.71 -3.73 -17.25
C ILE A 100 0.68 -4.78 -16.82
N GLY A 101 1.04 -6.06 -16.88
CA GLY A 101 0.20 -7.16 -16.40
C GLY A 101 -0.10 -7.10 -14.90
N ASP A 102 0.78 -6.50 -14.10
CA ASP A 102 0.58 -6.35 -12.65
C ASP A 102 -0.43 -5.27 -12.29
N VAL A 103 -0.71 -4.36 -13.22
CA VAL A 103 -1.63 -3.23 -13.03
C VAL A 103 -2.84 -3.30 -13.97
N LYS A 104 -3.01 -4.41 -14.68
CA LYS A 104 -4.18 -4.62 -15.53
C LYS A 104 -5.38 -5.07 -14.70
N PRO A 105 -6.53 -4.37 -14.77
CA PRO A 105 -7.73 -4.79 -14.07
C PRO A 105 -8.29 -6.10 -14.64
N SER A 106 -8.80 -6.95 -13.75
CA SER A 106 -9.55 -8.14 -14.14
C SER A 106 -10.96 -7.77 -14.62
N GLU A 107 -11.55 -8.56 -15.52
CA GLU A 107 -12.91 -8.29 -16.02
C GLU A 107 -13.97 -8.32 -14.93
N ARG A 108 -13.74 -9.12 -13.89
CA ARG A 108 -14.57 -9.14 -12.67
C ARG A 108 -14.53 -7.80 -11.94
N LEU A 109 -13.35 -7.20 -11.79
CA LEU A 109 -13.21 -5.89 -11.15
C LEU A 109 -13.86 -4.80 -12.00
N LEU A 110 -13.76 -4.87 -13.34
CA LEU A 110 -14.42 -3.93 -14.25
C LEU A 110 -15.96 -4.00 -14.15
N SER A 111 -16.53 -5.19 -14.02
CA SER A 111 -17.99 -5.37 -13.87
C SER A 111 -18.49 -4.93 -12.49
N GLU A 112 -17.79 -5.31 -11.41
CA GLU A 112 -18.12 -4.86 -10.05
C GLU A 112 -17.97 -3.34 -9.91
N ARG A 113 -16.95 -2.73 -10.53
CA ARG A 113 -16.78 -1.27 -10.60
C ARG A 113 -17.99 -0.58 -11.24
N LYS A 114 -18.46 -1.08 -12.39
CA LYS A 114 -19.63 -0.50 -13.09
C LYS A 114 -20.89 -0.55 -12.23
N ALA A 115 -21.08 -1.61 -11.44
CA ALA A 115 -22.20 -1.72 -10.52
C ALA A 115 -22.13 -0.69 -9.39
N LEU A 116 -20.95 -0.51 -8.77
CA LEU A 116 -20.74 0.42 -7.65
C LEU A 116 -20.94 1.88 -8.02
N ILE A 117 -20.56 2.28 -9.24
CA ILE A 117 -20.70 3.68 -9.69
C ILE A 117 -22.17 4.02 -10.00
N ASN A 118 -22.96 3.05 -10.46
CA ASN A 118 -24.37 3.27 -10.77
C ASN A 118 -25.26 3.35 -9.52
N ASP A 119 -24.84 2.75 -8.40
CA ASP A 119 -25.64 2.71 -7.16
C ASP A 119 -25.56 4.02 -6.34
N ALA A 120 -24.67 4.95 -6.69
CA ALA A 120 -24.44 6.21 -5.96
C ALA A 120 -25.54 7.29 -6.16
N SER A 121 -26.81 6.89 -6.30
CA SER A 121 -27.96 7.79 -6.50
C SER A 121 -28.87 7.84 -5.26
N GLY A 122 -28.35 8.36 -4.14
CA GLY A 122 -29.08 8.51 -2.88
C GLY A 122 -29.58 9.94 -2.60
N ARG A 123 -30.78 10.07 -2.00
CA ARG A 123 -31.36 11.34 -1.49
C ARG A 123 -30.73 11.73 -0.15
N LEU A 124 -30.53 13.03 0.10
CA LEU A 124 -29.75 13.55 1.24
C LEU A 124 -30.52 14.46 2.21
N LYS A 125 -30.14 14.40 3.50
CA LYS A 125 -30.58 15.29 4.60
C LYS A 125 -29.50 16.35 4.89
N THR A 126 -29.93 17.53 5.35
CA THR A 126 -29.06 18.69 5.61
C THR A 126 -28.18 18.51 6.86
N GLN A 127 -26.97 19.09 6.86
CA GLN A 127 -26.04 19.11 8.00
C GLN A 127 -26.11 20.47 8.70
N PRO A 128 -26.00 20.55 10.04
CA PRO A 128 -26.09 21.81 10.76
C PRO A 128 -24.86 22.70 10.50
N GLY A 129 -25.09 23.99 10.19
CA GLY A 129 -24.03 24.99 9.98
C GLY A 129 -23.57 25.17 8.53
N CYS A 130 -24.16 24.45 7.57
CA CYS A 130 -23.88 24.61 6.14
C CYS A 130 -25.14 25.02 5.37
N SER A 131 -24.96 25.72 4.24
CA SER A 131 -26.07 25.91 3.30
C SER A 131 -26.51 24.57 2.69
N GLU A 132 -27.72 24.52 2.13
CA GLU A 132 -28.24 23.30 1.47
C GLU A 132 -27.32 22.82 0.34
N LYS A 133 -26.76 23.77 -0.43
CA LYS A 133 -25.82 23.47 -1.53
C LYS A 133 -24.48 22.96 -1.02
N GLU A 134 -23.91 23.58 0.01
CA GLU A 134 -22.64 23.13 0.61
C GLU A 134 -22.79 21.77 1.26
N THR A 135 -23.95 21.50 1.87
CA THR A 135 -24.23 20.17 2.43
C THR A 135 -24.27 19.12 1.33
N LEU A 136 -24.97 19.42 0.23
CA LEU A 136 -25.06 18.51 -0.91
C LEU A 136 -23.67 18.22 -1.48
N GLU A 137 -22.86 19.25 -1.71
CA GLU A 137 -21.49 19.11 -2.21
C GLU A 137 -20.60 18.28 -1.28
N SER A 138 -20.65 18.57 0.02
CA SER A 138 -19.87 17.83 1.03
C SER A 138 -20.28 16.36 1.07
N SER A 139 -21.57 16.07 0.95
CA SER A 139 -22.04 14.69 0.94
C SER A 139 -21.68 13.96 -0.34
N ILE A 140 -21.74 14.60 -1.51
CA ILE A 140 -21.33 13.98 -2.77
C ILE A 140 -19.84 13.65 -2.71
N LEU A 141 -19.00 14.58 -2.24
CA LEU A 141 -17.57 14.35 -2.11
C LEU A 141 -17.26 13.19 -1.15
N ARG A 142 -18.02 13.09 -0.03
CA ARG A 142 -17.93 11.96 0.89
C ARG A 142 -18.29 10.64 0.22
N GLU A 143 -19.42 10.59 -0.48
CA GLU A 143 -19.89 9.36 -1.13
C GLU A 143 -18.92 8.89 -2.22
N LEU A 144 -18.45 9.80 -3.07
CA LEU A 144 -17.45 9.48 -4.11
C LEU A 144 -16.12 9.00 -3.51
N SER A 145 -15.75 9.49 -2.32
CA SER A 145 -14.59 8.99 -1.58
C SER A 145 -14.81 7.57 -1.07
N VAL A 146 -16.01 7.26 -0.56
CA VAL A 146 -16.39 5.91 -0.12
C VAL A 146 -16.38 4.93 -1.29
N VAL A 147 -16.94 5.32 -2.44
CA VAL A 147 -16.94 4.50 -3.66
C VAL A 147 -15.50 4.17 -4.09
N ARG A 148 -14.61 5.16 -4.11
CA ARG A 148 -13.18 4.96 -4.41
C ARG A 148 -12.53 3.99 -3.42
N ASP A 149 -12.76 4.18 -2.13
CA ASP A 149 -12.13 3.35 -1.10
C ASP A 149 -12.64 1.90 -1.16
N HIS A 150 -13.93 1.70 -1.44
CA HIS A 150 -14.51 0.37 -1.67
C HIS A 150 -13.92 -0.30 -2.91
N ALA A 151 -13.84 0.42 -4.05
CA ALA A 151 -13.22 -0.08 -5.26
C ALA A 151 -11.74 -0.46 -5.04
N GLY A 152 -11.01 0.34 -4.26
CA GLY A 152 -9.63 0.05 -3.87
C GLY A 152 -9.49 -1.18 -2.98
N GLN A 153 -10.40 -1.39 -2.03
CA GLN A 153 -10.39 -2.59 -1.18
C GLN A 153 -10.70 -3.86 -1.98
N VAL A 154 -11.70 -3.81 -2.87
CA VAL A 154 -12.02 -4.92 -3.78
C VAL A 154 -10.81 -5.22 -4.67
N CYS A 155 -10.17 -4.19 -5.23
CA CYS A 155 -8.96 -4.33 -6.02
C CYS A 155 -7.86 -5.07 -5.26
N VAL A 156 -7.48 -4.60 -4.07
CA VAL A 156 -6.42 -5.22 -3.27
C VAL A 156 -6.75 -6.67 -2.88
N LYS A 157 -8.02 -6.98 -2.60
CA LYS A 157 -8.47 -8.35 -2.30
C LYS A 157 -8.43 -9.28 -3.51
N SER A 158 -8.63 -8.74 -4.72
CA SER A 158 -8.63 -9.52 -5.96
C SER A 158 -7.22 -9.83 -6.49
N LEU A 159 -6.21 -9.06 -6.07
CA LEU A 159 -4.84 -9.23 -6.51
C LEU A 159 -4.18 -10.46 -5.89
N SER A 160 -3.34 -11.13 -6.67
CA SER A 160 -2.48 -12.21 -6.19
C SER A 160 -1.49 -11.69 -5.14
N SER A 161 -1.15 -12.53 -4.16
CA SER A 161 -0.07 -12.26 -3.20
C SER A 161 1.30 -12.09 -3.86
N HIS A 162 1.47 -12.56 -5.10
CA HIS A 162 2.71 -12.47 -5.88
C HIS A 162 2.77 -11.21 -6.76
N ASN A 163 1.76 -10.35 -6.72
CA ASN A 163 1.75 -9.10 -7.47
C ASN A 163 2.85 -8.16 -6.95
N ALA A 164 3.70 -7.67 -7.86
CA ALA A 164 4.83 -6.83 -7.50
C ALA A 164 4.45 -5.49 -6.85
N PRO A 165 3.51 -4.69 -7.42
CA PRO A 165 2.98 -3.48 -6.78
C PRO A 165 2.47 -3.72 -5.36
N LEU A 166 1.69 -4.78 -5.16
CA LEU A 166 1.15 -5.15 -3.86
C LEU A 166 2.26 -5.49 -2.88
N THR A 167 3.25 -6.28 -3.30
CA THR A 167 4.43 -6.63 -2.49
C THR A 167 5.20 -5.38 -2.06
N MET A 168 5.41 -4.42 -2.97
CA MET A 168 6.10 -3.14 -2.67
C MET A 168 5.34 -2.27 -1.66
N ALA A 169 4.02 -2.22 -1.77
CA ALA A 169 3.17 -1.47 -0.85
C ALA A 169 3.14 -2.12 0.54
N ILE A 170 3.00 -3.46 0.61
CA ILE A 170 3.01 -4.21 1.86
C ILE A 170 4.37 -4.10 2.56
N CYS A 171 5.47 -4.24 1.81
CA CYS A 171 6.80 -4.11 2.40
C CYS A 171 7.17 -2.67 2.79
N GLY A 172 6.41 -1.69 2.30
CA GLY A 172 6.59 -0.27 2.59
C GLY A 172 7.78 0.36 1.86
N SER A 173 8.33 -0.32 0.85
CA SER A 173 9.47 0.16 0.06
C SER A 173 9.07 1.36 -0.79
N LYS A 174 8.02 1.23 -1.62
CA LYS A 174 7.53 2.32 -2.47
C LYS A 174 6.07 2.11 -2.83
N GLY A 175 5.33 3.22 -2.87
CA GLY A 175 3.90 3.21 -3.15
C GLY A 175 3.07 2.80 -1.94
N SER A 176 1.77 2.97 -2.09
CA SER A 176 0.76 2.65 -1.08
C SER A 176 -0.47 2.07 -1.77
N PHE A 177 -1.42 1.55 -0.98
CA PHE A 177 -2.64 0.95 -1.52
C PHE A 177 -3.43 1.89 -2.43
N ILE A 178 -3.39 3.21 -2.18
CA ILE A 178 -4.06 4.19 -3.05
C ILE A 178 -3.42 4.23 -4.45
N ASN A 179 -2.09 4.09 -4.55
CA ASN A 179 -1.42 4.12 -5.84
C ASN A 179 -1.83 2.90 -6.69
N ILE A 180 -1.91 1.73 -6.08
CA ILE A 180 -2.39 0.50 -6.73
C ILE A 180 -3.84 0.68 -7.17
N SER A 181 -4.70 1.17 -6.28
CA SER A 181 -6.11 1.43 -6.59
C SER A 181 -6.28 2.42 -7.75
N GLN A 182 -5.43 3.43 -7.85
CA GLN A 182 -5.50 4.42 -8.94
C GLN A 182 -4.98 3.87 -10.27
N MET A 183 -3.99 2.97 -10.24
CA MET A 183 -3.48 2.31 -11.44
C MET A 183 -4.43 1.23 -11.98
N ILE A 184 -5.24 0.60 -11.13
CA ILE A 184 -6.05 -0.57 -11.50
C ILE A 184 -7.56 -0.28 -11.52
N ALA A 185 -8.07 0.41 -10.50
CA ALA A 185 -9.51 0.58 -10.31
C ALA A 185 -10.04 1.91 -10.85
N CYS A 186 -9.70 3.02 -10.21
CA CYS A 186 -10.11 4.37 -10.59
C CYS A 186 -9.24 5.42 -9.91
N VAL A 187 -9.03 6.56 -10.57
CA VAL A 187 -8.33 7.71 -9.98
C VAL A 187 -9.18 8.38 -8.90
N GLY A 188 -10.49 8.53 -9.15
CA GLY A 188 -11.46 9.10 -8.21
C GLY A 188 -11.66 10.62 -8.33
N GLN A 189 -12.31 11.21 -7.32
CA GLN A 189 -12.67 12.62 -7.29
C GLN A 189 -11.44 13.54 -7.16
N GLN A 190 -11.30 14.49 -8.09
CA GLN A 190 -10.34 15.59 -7.97
C GLN A 190 -10.94 16.72 -7.14
N ALA A 191 -10.19 17.23 -6.17
CA ALA A 191 -10.62 18.34 -5.33
C ALA A 191 -9.63 19.52 -5.45
N ILE A 192 -10.18 20.73 -5.57
CA ILE A 192 -9.44 22.00 -5.60
C ILE A 192 -9.87 22.78 -4.35
N SER A 193 -8.92 23.09 -3.48
CA SER A 193 -9.18 23.80 -2.21
C SER A 193 -10.28 23.17 -1.34
N GLY A 194 -10.36 21.83 -1.32
CA GLY A 194 -11.37 21.09 -0.54
C GLY A 194 -12.75 20.95 -1.21
N HIS A 195 -12.94 21.55 -2.38
CA HIS A 195 -14.18 21.48 -3.15
C HIS A 195 -14.00 20.73 -4.46
N ARG A 196 -15.09 20.22 -5.04
CA ARG A 196 -15.07 19.75 -6.43
C ARG A 196 -14.77 20.95 -7.35
N PRO A 197 -14.17 20.73 -8.54
CA PRO A 197 -13.93 21.77 -9.52
C PRO A 197 -15.09 22.79 -9.62
N PRO A 198 -14.80 24.08 -9.43
CA PRO A 198 -15.81 25.12 -9.51
C PRO A 198 -16.24 25.35 -10.97
N ASP A 199 -17.35 26.06 -11.15
CA ASP A 199 -17.79 26.49 -12.47
C ASP A 199 -16.92 27.67 -12.92
N GLY A 200 -15.90 27.37 -13.73
CA GLY A 200 -15.02 28.38 -14.34
C GLY A 200 -15.64 29.11 -15.53
N PHE A 201 -16.75 28.60 -16.07
CA PHE A 201 -17.54 29.22 -17.13
C PHE A 201 -18.96 29.54 -16.63
N GLU A 202 -19.80 30.09 -17.50
CA GLU A 202 -21.20 30.43 -17.22
C GLU A 202 -22.02 29.19 -16.77
N ASN A 203 -22.05 28.95 -15.46
CA ASN A 203 -22.72 27.83 -14.78
C ASN A 203 -22.27 26.43 -15.24
N ARG A 204 -20.98 26.25 -15.55
CA ARG A 204 -20.38 24.94 -15.89
C ARG A 204 -18.87 24.91 -15.67
N CYS A 205 -18.31 23.72 -15.44
CA CYS A 205 -16.86 23.55 -15.28
C CYS A 205 -16.07 23.63 -16.60
N LEU A 206 -16.57 23.01 -17.67
CA LEU A 206 -15.89 22.96 -18.97
C LEU A 206 -16.89 23.24 -20.10
N PRO A 207 -16.45 23.77 -21.26
CA PRO A 207 -17.33 24.09 -22.39
C PRO A 207 -17.98 22.85 -23.03
N HIS A 208 -17.44 21.66 -22.77
CA HIS A 208 -17.95 20.37 -23.25
C HIS A 208 -19.19 19.88 -22.49
N PHE A 209 -19.47 20.43 -21.31
CA PHE A 209 -20.66 20.06 -20.55
C PHE A 209 -21.78 21.09 -20.73
N PRO A 210 -23.05 20.63 -20.79
CA PRO A 210 -24.23 21.47 -20.61
C PRO A 210 -24.17 22.36 -19.37
N ARG A 211 -24.86 23.50 -19.45
CA ARG A 211 -25.04 24.43 -18.31
C ARG A 211 -25.78 23.71 -17.17
N TYR A 212 -25.42 24.03 -15.93
CA TYR A 212 -26.01 23.49 -14.69
C TYR A 212 -25.85 21.98 -14.47
N GLN A 213 -24.95 21.32 -15.23
CA GLN A 213 -24.70 19.90 -15.05
C GLN A 213 -23.80 19.64 -13.83
N ASN A 214 -24.37 19.05 -12.78
CA ASN A 214 -23.69 18.72 -11.52
C ASN A 214 -23.31 17.24 -11.38
N THR A 215 -23.17 16.52 -12.50
CA THR A 215 -22.77 15.11 -12.47
C THR A 215 -21.33 14.96 -11.96
N PRO A 216 -20.97 13.81 -11.34
CA PRO A 216 -19.60 13.55 -10.89
C PRO A 216 -18.57 13.77 -12.00
N GLN A 217 -18.85 13.33 -13.23
CA GLN A 217 -17.97 13.50 -14.40
C GLN A 217 -17.74 14.98 -14.75
N ALA A 218 -18.79 15.80 -14.74
CA ALA A 218 -18.68 17.24 -15.01
C ALA A 218 -17.91 17.98 -13.90
N LYS A 219 -17.99 17.47 -12.68
CA LYS A 219 -17.34 18.00 -11.48
C LYS A 219 -16.08 17.24 -11.11
N GLY A 220 -15.33 16.68 -12.07
CA GLY A 220 -13.96 16.20 -11.85
C GLY A 220 -13.80 14.81 -11.22
N PHE A 221 -14.82 13.96 -11.24
CA PHE A 221 -14.66 12.54 -10.92
C PHE A 221 -14.05 11.80 -12.09
N VAL A 222 -12.86 11.24 -11.89
CA VAL A 222 -12.16 10.44 -12.90
C VAL A 222 -12.45 8.98 -12.64
N GLU A 223 -13.36 8.44 -13.46
CA GLU A 223 -13.78 7.04 -13.36
C GLU A 223 -12.64 6.09 -13.74
N ASN A 224 -11.86 6.45 -14.76
CA ASN A 224 -10.80 5.61 -15.30
C ASN A 224 -9.60 5.51 -14.35
N SER A 225 -8.85 4.42 -14.50
CA SER A 225 -7.51 4.26 -13.96
C SER A 225 -6.48 4.93 -14.88
N PHE A 226 -5.23 4.95 -14.45
CA PHE A 226 -4.10 5.35 -15.31
C PHE A 226 -3.88 4.41 -16.49
#